data_AF-A0A7X3LSH2-F1
#
_entry.id   AF-A0A7X3LSH2-F1
#
_cell.length_a   1.000
_cell.length_b   1.000
_cell.length_c   1.000
_cell.angle_alpha   90.00
_cell.angle_beta   90.00
_cell.angle_gamma   90.00
#
_symmetry.space_group_name_H-M   'P 1'
#
loop_
_entity.id
_entity.type
_entity.pdbx_description
1 polymer ?
#
loop_
_entity_poly.entity_id
_entity_poly.type
_entity_poly.pdbx_seq_one_letter_code
_entity_poly.pdbx_strand_id
1 'polypeptide(L)'
;MTDMTDLSYVRTTEAEAKPAPVSTTGFIGWMRRNLFSSIPNTILTLIGIWLAYSIFAPLINFAFVHAVWTGDNRDACLAQNVGREVGACWPYVEAYFPQFIYGRYPVEERYRVDIVYLLFALLIVPMLIPSVPAKRLNGLLLLVAFPIVAFFLLVGGVFGLPVVETSQWGGLLVTLVIAVTGITASLPIGILLALGRRSDMPIVRLLSIIFIEFWRGVPLITVLFMASVMLPLFLPEGVTFDKLMRVLIGVTLFSSAYMAEVVRGGLQAIPKGQYEGAQALGLRFWQMMRLIILPQALKLVIPGIVGTFIGLFKDTTLVLIVGMFDLLGQVQSSFTDPTWASPSQSHTGYLFAAAIFWVFCFGMSRYSLFMEKKLHTGHKR
;
A
#
# COMPACT_ATOMS: atom_id res chain seq x y z
N MET A 1 68.88 15.46 49.31
CA MET A 1 68.89 14.03 49.72
C MET A 1 67.48 13.70 50.14
N THR A 2 66.82 12.81 49.38
CA THR A 2 65.65 11.97 49.76
C THR A 2 64.39 12.73 50.24
N ASP A 3 63.21 12.64 49.65
CA ASP A 3 62.55 11.45 49.11
C ASP A 3 61.22 11.94 48.48
N MET A 4 61.20 12.21 47.17
CA MET A 4 59.92 12.23 46.45
C MET A 4 59.70 10.78 46.03
N THR A 5 58.98 10.09 46.90
CA THR A 5 58.50 8.73 46.76
C THR A 5 58.22 8.41 45.29
N ASP A 6 59.11 7.60 44.74
CA ASP A 6 58.93 6.88 43.50
C ASP A 6 57.67 6.02 43.72
N LEU A 7 56.51 6.57 43.35
CA LEU A 7 55.22 5.88 43.45
C LEU A 7 55.27 4.75 42.42
N SER A 8 55.89 3.63 42.81
CA SER A 8 56.13 2.41 42.01
C SER A 8 54.86 1.79 41.43
N TYR A 9 53.70 2.33 41.77
CA TYR A 9 52.38 1.91 41.31
C TYR A 9 51.77 2.82 40.23
N VAL A 10 52.43 3.92 39.83
CA VAL A 10 51.93 4.82 38.78
C VAL A 10 52.62 4.52 37.46
N ARG A 11 51.85 3.95 36.52
CA ARG A 11 52.34 3.54 35.20
C ARG A 11 52.72 4.79 34.37
N THR A 12 53.96 4.84 33.87
CA THR A 12 54.51 5.98 33.12
C THR A 12 54.29 5.90 31.60
N THR A 13 53.77 4.77 31.11
CA THR A 13 53.43 4.54 29.70
C THR A 13 51.95 4.20 29.57
N GLU A 14 51.28 4.72 28.54
CA GLU A 14 49.89 4.35 28.25
C GLU A 14 49.76 2.83 28.09
N ALA A 15 48.72 2.27 28.72
CA ALA A 15 48.43 0.85 28.62
C ALA A 15 48.06 0.51 27.17
N GLU A 16 48.60 -0.59 26.65
CA GLU A 16 48.28 -1.09 25.32
C GLU A 16 46.77 -1.26 25.17
N ALA A 17 46.19 -0.61 24.15
CA ALA A 17 44.75 -0.58 23.94
C ALA A 17 44.24 -1.98 23.62
N LYS A 18 43.65 -2.64 24.62
CA LYS A 18 42.99 -3.93 24.42
C LYS A 18 41.71 -3.73 23.61
N PRO A 19 41.40 -4.64 22.66
CA PRO A 19 40.13 -4.59 21.95
C PRO A 19 38.98 -4.68 22.96
N ALA A 20 37.91 -3.93 22.69
CA ALA A 20 36.74 -3.94 23.55
C ALA A 20 36.18 -5.37 23.69
N PRO A 21 35.67 -5.76 24.86
CA PRO A 21 35.12 -7.10 25.08
C PRO A 21 34.08 -7.47 24.02
N VAL A 22 34.11 -8.71 23.55
CA VAL A 22 33.13 -9.26 22.60
C VAL A 22 31.68 -9.17 23.13
N SER A 23 31.52 -9.06 24.45
CA SER A 23 30.23 -8.87 25.12
C SER A 23 29.68 -7.44 25.03
N THR A 24 30.48 -6.48 24.58
CA THR A 24 30.11 -5.06 24.45
C THR A 24 30.20 -4.55 23.00
N THR A 25 30.74 -5.36 22.08
CA THR A 25 30.89 -5.01 20.67
C THR A 25 30.30 -6.08 19.75
N GLY A 26 30.02 -5.70 18.50
CA GLY A 26 29.46 -6.60 17.48
C GLY A 26 28.03 -7.07 17.77
N PHE A 27 27.63 -8.15 17.09
CA PHE A 27 26.27 -8.71 17.15
C PHE A 27 25.90 -9.23 18.55
N ILE A 28 26.85 -9.88 19.25
CA ILE A 28 26.64 -10.42 20.59
C ILE A 28 26.41 -9.29 21.59
N GLY A 29 27.22 -8.22 21.54
CA GLY A 29 27.00 -7.02 22.34
C GLY A 29 25.66 -6.34 22.04
N TRP A 30 25.23 -6.31 20.77
CA TRP A 30 23.90 -5.81 20.38
C TRP A 30 22.76 -6.64 20.97
N MET A 31 22.82 -7.98 20.88
CA MET A 31 21.79 -8.86 21.45
C MET A 31 21.70 -8.71 22.97
N ARG A 32 22.83 -8.67 23.66
CA ARG A 32 22.83 -8.51 25.12
C ARG A 32 22.27 -7.16 25.55
N ARG A 33 22.52 -6.09 24.79
CA ARG A 33 21.99 -4.74 25.09
C ARG A 33 20.51 -4.57 24.73
N ASN A 34 20.05 -5.14 23.62
CA ASN A 34 18.69 -4.90 23.12
C ASN A 34 17.68 -5.99 23.51
N LEU A 35 18.09 -7.25 23.57
CA LEU A 35 17.21 -8.40 23.82
C LEU A 35 17.33 -8.91 25.25
N PHE A 36 18.56 -9.02 25.76
CA PHE A 36 18.84 -9.68 27.06
C PHE A 36 19.40 -8.72 28.12
N SER A 37 18.99 -7.45 28.10
CA SER A 37 19.55 -6.41 28.98
C SER A 37 19.08 -6.48 30.43
N SER A 38 17.93 -7.12 30.67
CA SER A 38 17.35 -7.32 32.00
C SER A 38 16.62 -8.66 32.05
N ILE A 39 16.27 -9.13 33.25
CA ILE A 39 15.47 -10.36 33.42
C ILE A 39 14.10 -10.22 32.72
N PRO A 40 13.33 -9.10 32.90
CA PRO A 40 12.09 -8.89 32.15
C PRO A 40 12.29 -8.89 30.62
N ASN A 41 13.34 -8.24 30.11
CA ASN A 41 13.61 -8.20 28.66
C ASN A 41 14.00 -9.57 28.11
N THR A 42 14.72 -10.36 28.90
CA THR A 42 15.06 -11.75 28.55
C THR A 42 13.80 -12.60 28.45
N ILE A 43 12.90 -12.52 29.44
CA ILE A 43 11.61 -13.24 29.42
C ILE A 43 10.78 -12.80 28.22
N LEU A 44 10.64 -11.50 27.99
CA LEU A 44 9.88 -10.96 26.86
C LEU A 44 10.47 -11.39 25.51
N THR A 45 11.80 -11.43 25.39
CA THR A 45 12.49 -11.94 24.20
C THR A 45 12.20 -13.42 23.97
N LEU A 46 12.28 -14.25 25.01
CA LEU A 46 11.99 -15.69 24.90
C LEU A 46 10.52 -15.94 24.53
N ILE A 47 9.58 -15.21 25.14
CA ILE A 47 8.16 -15.26 24.76
C ILE A 47 7.98 -14.80 23.32
N GLY A 48 8.65 -13.72 22.90
CA GLY A 48 8.60 -13.22 21.52
C GLY A 48 9.12 -14.23 20.50
N ILE A 49 10.24 -14.91 20.80
CA ILE A 49 10.78 -15.99 19.97
C ILE A 49 9.83 -17.17 19.92
N TRP A 50 9.28 -17.59 21.06
CA TRP A 50 8.31 -18.69 21.13
C TRP A 50 7.02 -18.37 20.34
N LEU A 51 6.50 -17.14 20.45
CA LEU A 51 5.35 -16.68 19.66
C LEU A 51 5.67 -16.65 18.16
N ALA A 52 6.83 -16.09 17.79
CA ALA A 52 7.26 -16.05 16.40
C ALA A 52 7.38 -17.47 15.83
N TYR A 53 8.02 -18.39 16.56
CA TYR A 53 8.11 -19.79 16.16
C TYR A 53 6.72 -20.43 16.02
N SER A 54 5.83 -20.20 16.99
CA SER A 54 4.47 -20.79 17.00
C SER A 54 3.59 -20.27 15.87
N ILE A 55 3.85 -19.08 15.34
CA ILE A 55 3.09 -18.50 14.20
C ILE A 55 3.75 -18.86 12.86
N PHE A 56 5.06 -18.66 12.73
CA PHE A 56 5.75 -18.81 11.46
C PHE A 56 6.06 -20.27 11.13
N ALA A 57 6.35 -21.14 12.10
CA ALA A 57 6.68 -22.54 11.80
C ALA A 57 5.48 -23.28 11.18
N PRO A 58 4.24 -23.20 11.71
CA PRO A 58 3.08 -23.81 11.05
C PRO A 58 2.81 -23.22 9.67
N LEU A 59 3.02 -21.91 9.50
CA LEU A 59 2.82 -21.24 8.20
C LEU A 59 3.82 -21.74 7.14
N ILE A 60 5.10 -21.86 7.49
CA ILE A 60 6.15 -22.38 6.58
C ILE A 60 5.91 -23.86 6.30
N ASN A 61 5.56 -24.63 7.33
CA ASN A 61 5.24 -26.04 7.20
C ASN A 61 4.06 -26.26 6.26
N PHE A 62 2.99 -25.47 6.42
CA PHE A 62 1.83 -25.49 5.53
C PHE A 62 2.19 -25.04 4.11
N ALA A 63 2.86 -23.89 3.95
CA ALA A 63 3.09 -23.25 2.66
C ALA A 63 4.11 -23.98 1.77
N PHE A 64 5.13 -24.61 2.38
CA PHE A 64 6.28 -25.14 1.65
C PHE A 64 6.59 -26.61 1.96
N VAL A 65 6.61 -27.03 3.23
CA VAL A 65 7.10 -28.36 3.64
C VAL A 65 6.08 -29.46 3.33
N HIS A 66 4.84 -29.26 3.76
CA HIS A 66 3.72 -30.17 3.53
C HIS A 66 2.91 -29.79 2.28
N ALA A 67 3.37 -28.80 1.52
CA ALA A 67 2.69 -28.35 0.32
C ALA A 67 2.72 -29.40 -0.79
N VAL A 68 1.68 -29.36 -1.62
CA VAL A 68 1.54 -30.10 -2.87
C VAL A 68 1.84 -29.12 -3.99
N TRP A 69 2.79 -29.48 -4.86
CA TRP A 69 3.29 -28.63 -5.94
C TRP A 69 2.79 -29.04 -7.32
N THR A 70 2.31 -30.27 -7.46
CA THR A 70 1.92 -30.87 -8.74
C THR A 70 0.63 -31.65 -8.57
N GLY A 71 -0.29 -31.56 -9.52
CA GLY A 71 -1.55 -32.30 -9.50
C GLY A 71 -2.54 -31.77 -10.51
N ASP A 72 -3.38 -32.64 -11.04
CA ASP A 72 -4.34 -32.26 -12.09
C ASP A 72 -5.73 -31.89 -11.54
N ASN A 73 -6.03 -32.31 -10.32
CA ASN A 73 -7.34 -32.13 -9.69
C ASN A 73 -7.27 -32.12 -8.15
N ARG A 74 -8.43 -32.03 -7.48
CA ARG A 74 -8.55 -32.10 -6.02
C ARG A 74 -7.87 -33.31 -5.36
N ASP A 75 -7.77 -34.45 -6.05
CA ASP A 75 -7.29 -35.71 -5.45
C ASP A 75 -5.82 -35.62 -5.04
N ALA A 76 -5.05 -34.78 -5.73
CA ALA A 76 -3.67 -34.46 -5.38
C ALA A 76 -3.54 -33.77 -4.01
N CYS A 77 -4.60 -33.12 -3.53
CA CYS A 77 -4.62 -32.34 -2.29
C CYS A 77 -5.44 -33.00 -1.17
N LEU A 78 -5.81 -34.28 -1.31
CA LEU A 78 -6.48 -35.07 -0.27
C LEU A 78 -5.46 -35.88 0.53
N ALA A 79 -5.46 -35.73 1.86
CA ALA A 79 -4.56 -36.45 2.76
C ALA A 79 -4.62 -37.98 2.59
N GLN A 80 -5.79 -38.52 2.21
CA GLN A 80 -6.01 -39.95 1.95
C GLN A 80 -5.13 -40.47 0.79
N ASN A 81 -4.89 -39.65 -0.24
CA ASN A 81 -4.14 -40.04 -1.42
C ASN A 81 -2.64 -39.79 -1.26
N VAL A 82 -2.27 -38.75 -0.50
CA VAL A 82 -0.86 -38.36 -0.29
C VAL A 82 -0.22 -39.16 0.86
N GLY A 83 -1.01 -39.73 1.78
CA GLY A 83 -0.51 -40.54 2.89
C GLY A 83 0.22 -39.74 3.99
N ARG A 84 0.09 -38.41 3.97
CA ARG A 84 0.67 -37.47 4.96
C ARG A 84 -0.28 -36.29 5.17
N GLU A 85 -0.03 -35.49 6.19
CA GLU A 85 -0.69 -34.18 6.34
C GLU A 85 -0.41 -33.31 5.12
N VAL A 86 -1.47 -32.79 4.51
CA VAL A 86 -1.42 -31.95 3.31
C VAL A 86 -1.52 -30.49 3.72
N GLY A 87 -0.51 -29.73 3.33
CA GLY A 87 -0.44 -28.28 3.48
C GLY A 87 -1.11 -27.56 2.30
N ALA A 88 -0.45 -26.52 1.81
CA ALA A 88 -0.92 -25.70 0.70
C ALA A 88 -1.06 -26.51 -0.60
N CYS A 89 -2.17 -26.28 -1.32
CA CYS A 89 -2.48 -26.90 -2.61
C CYS A 89 -2.12 -25.93 -3.76
N TRP A 90 -0.85 -25.87 -4.17
CA TRP A 90 -0.42 -24.94 -5.22
C TRP A 90 -1.00 -25.22 -6.62
N PRO A 91 -1.28 -26.47 -7.04
CA PRO A 91 -1.94 -26.73 -8.32
C PRO A 91 -3.31 -26.06 -8.47
N TYR A 92 -4.05 -25.89 -7.37
CA TYR A 92 -5.29 -25.12 -7.36
C TYR A 92 -5.03 -23.64 -7.71
N VAL A 93 -3.98 -23.05 -7.12
CA VAL A 93 -3.61 -21.65 -7.41
C VAL A 93 -3.17 -21.50 -8.86
N GLU A 94 -2.41 -22.46 -9.39
CA GLU A 94 -1.98 -22.49 -10.79
C GLU A 94 -3.17 -22.58 -11.75
N ALA A 95 -4.11 -23.51 -11.49
CA ALA A 95 -5.32 -23.67 -12.30
C ALA A 95 -6.21 -22.41 -12.30
N TYR A 96 -6.30 -21.72 -11.16
CA TYR A 96 -7.09 -20.50 -11.01
C TYR A 96 -6.32 -19.21 -11.26
N PHE A 97 -5.02 -19.27 -11.56
CA PHE A 97 -4.17 -18.09 -11.69
C PHE A 97 -4.74 -17.07 -12.69
N PRO A 98 -5.19 -17.45 -13.91
CA PRO A 98 -5.78 -16.49 -14.84
C PRO A 98 -7.05 -15.84 -14.28
N GLN A 99 -7.90 -16.58 -13.56
CA GLN A 99 -9.10 -16.05 -12.94
C GLN A 99 -8.76 -15.06 -11.81
N PHE A 100 -7.69 -15.30 -11.05
CA PHE A 100 -7.22 -14.38 -10.00
C PHE A 100 -6.63 -13.09 -10.56
N ILE A 101 -6.00 -13.13 -11.74
CA ILE A 101 -5.39 -11.95 -12.37
C ILE A 101 -6.41 -11.14 -13.18
N TYR A 102 -7.20 -11.80 -14.01
CA TYR A 102 -8.09 -11.17 -15.00
C TYR A 102 -9.58 -11.22 -14.61
N GLY A 103 -9.97 -12.00 -13.60
CA GLY A 103 -11.37 -12.26 -13.32
C GLY A 103 -12.05 -12.97 -14.49
N ARG A 104 -13.24 -12.49 -14.88
CA ARG A 104 -14.03 -13.07 -16.00
C ARG A 104 -13.74 -12.39 -17.34
N TYR A 105 -12.65 -11.65 -17.44
CA TYR A 105 -12.27 -10.98 -18.69
C TYR A 105 -12.09 -12.01 -19.82
N PRO A 106 -12.69 -11.81 -21.01
CA PRO A 106 -12.65 -12.77 -22.11
C PRO A 106 -11.22 -13.18 -22.48
N VAL A 107 -10.99 -14.47 -22.69
CA VAL A 107 -9.65 -15.05 -22.88
C VAL A 107 -8.92 -14.39 -24.05
N GLU A 108 -9.60 -14.24 -25.19
CA GLU A 108 -9.03 -13.64 -26.40
C GLU A 108 -8.64 -12.18 -26.23
N GLU A 109 -9.15 -11.51 -25.19
CA GLU A 109 -8.94 -10.08 -24.95
C GLU A 109 -8.01 -9.79 -23.77
N ARG A 110 -7.51 -10.82 -23.06
CA ARG A 110 -6.63 -10.66 -21.90
C ARG A 110 -5.33 -9.92 -22.22
N TYR A 111 -4.84 -10.00 -23.46
CA TYR A 111 -3.67 -9.25 -23.90
C TYR A 111 -3.81 -7.74 -23.67
N ARG A 112 -5.04 -7.19 -23.68
CA ARG A 112 -5.29 -5.77 -23.39
C ARG A 112 -4.95 -5.41 -21.95
N VAL A 113 -5.31 -6.30 -21.03
CA VAL A 113 -5.00 -6.17 -19.61
C VAL A 113 -3.49 -6.26 -19.40
N ASP A 114 -2.81 -7.19 -20.08
CA ASP A 114 -1.36 -7.32 -20.02
C ASP A 114 -0.65 -6.07 -20.54
N ILE A 115 -1.11 -5.49 -21.66
CA ILE A 115 -0.59 -4.23 -22.18
C ILE A 115 -0.77 -3.12 -21.13
N VAL A 116 -1.93 -3.03 -20.47
CA VAL A 116 -2.16 -2.02 -19.43
C VAL A 116 -1.22 -2.21 -18.25
N TYR A 117 -0.99 -3.45 -17.79
CA TYR A 117 -0.02 -3.74 -16.73
C TYR A 117 1.41 -3.39 -17.15
N LEU A 118 1.81 -3.72 -18.37
CA LEU A 118 3.13 -3.40 -18.91
C LEU A 118 3.33 -1.89 -19.04
N LEU A 119 2.34 -1.16 -19.57
CA LEU A 119 2.39 0.29 -19.67
C LEU A 119 2.46 0.94 -18.29
N PHE A 120 1.67 0.45 -17.34
CA PHE A 120 1.72 0.93 -15.96
C PHE A 120 3.10 0.71 -15.34
N ALA A 121 3.67 -0.50 -15.47
CA ALA A 121 5.00 -0.84 -15.00
C ALA A 121 6.08 0.05 -15.65
N LEU A 122 6.00 0.24 -16.97
CA LEU A 122 6.93 1.06 -17.75
C LEU A 122 6.90 2.53 -17.34
N LEU A 123 5.75 3.05 -16.92
CA LEU A 123 5.63 4.43 -16.46
C LEU A 123 6.00 4.59 -14.98
N ILE A 124 5.65 3.62 -14.12
CA ILE A 124 5.90 3.72 -12.67
C ILE A 124 7.36 3.39 -12.30
N VAL A 125 7.98 2.37 -12.89
CA VAL A 125 9.34 1.94 -12.53
C VAL A 125 10.37 3.07 -12.72
N PRO A 126 10.42 3.77 -13.87
CA PRO A 126 11.33 4.90 -14.03
C PRO A 126 10.99 6.09 -13.12
N MET A 127 9.73 6.22 -12.69
CA MET A 127 9.33 7.24 -11.72
C MET A 127 9.87 6.93 -10.31
N LEU A 128 9.93 5.64 -9.95
CA LEU A 128 10.49 5.17 -8.68
C LEU A 128 12.03 5.27 -8.65
N ILE A 129 12.71 5.17 -9.80
CA ILE A 129 14.17 5.24 -9.87
C ILE A 129 14.63 6.70 -9.83
N PRO A 130 15.41 7.13 -8.82
CA PRO A 130 15.69 8.55 -8.70
C PRO A 130 16.61 9.15 -9.76
N SER A 131 17.44 8.34 -10.43
CA SER A 131 18.44 8.74 -11.41
C SER A 131 17.89 8.99 -12.82
N VAL A 132 16.65 8.59 -13.11
CA VAL A 132 16.08 8.72 -14.46
C VAL A 132 15.74 10.19 -14.78
N PRO A 133 16.13 10.69 -15.97
CA PRO A 133 15.80 12.05 -16.42
C PRO A 133 14.31 12.21 -16.79
N ALA A 134 13.86 13.44 -17.07
CA ALA A 134 12.52 13.75 -17.59
C ALA A 134 11.31 13.31 -16.72
N LYS A 135 11.46 13.23 -15.39
CA LYS A 135 10.38 12.80 -14.48
C LYS A 135 9.08 13.58 -14.58
N ARG A 136 9.12 14.86 -14.95
CA ARG A 136 7.93 15.68 -15.14
C ARG A 136 7.08 15.15 -16.30
N LEU A 137 7.71 14.80 -17.43
CA LEU A 137 7.02 14.23 -18.58
C LEU A 137 6.48 12.84 -18.23
N ASN A 138 7.30 11.98 -17.62
CA ASN A 138 6.86 10.65 -17.21
C ASN A 138 5.67 10.70 -16.23
N GLY A 139 5.70 11.63 -15.26
CA GLY A 139 4.59 11.86 -14.35
C GLY A 139 3.34 12.36 -15.07
N LEU A 140 3.46 13.24 -16.08
CA LEU A 140 2.32 13.68 -16.88
C LEU A 140 1.73 12.53 -17.71
N LEU A 141 2.58 11.70 -18.32
CA LEU A 141 2.13 10.51 -19.04
C LEU A 141 1.39 9.54 -18.11
N LEU A 142 1.93 9.29 -16.92
CA LEU A 142 1.32 8.40 -15.93
C LEU A 142 -0.02 8.92 -15.37
N LEU A 143 -0.14 10.22 -15.11
CA LEU A 143 -1.32 10.79 -14.45
C LEU A 143 -2.43 11.21 -15.44
N VAL A 144 -2.08 11.49 -16.69
CA VAL A 144 -3.03 12.03 -17.69
C VAL A 144 -3.23 11.06 -18.85
N ALA A 145 -2.16 10.69 -19.55
CA ALA A 145 -2.29 9.87 -20.76
C ALA A 145 -2.66 8.41 -20.43
N PHE A 146 -2.03 7.83 -19.41
CA PHE A 146 -2.22 6.43 -19.05
C PHE A 146 -3.66 6.08 -18.64
N PRO A 147 -4.37 6.84 -17.77
CA PRO A 147 -5.76 6.53 -17.45
C PRO A 147 -6.68 6.54 -18.67
N ILE A 148 -6.46 7.46 -19.61
CA ILE A 148 -7.23 7.54 -20.86
C ILE A 148 -6.97 6.32 -21.74
N VAL A 149 -5.69 5.98 -21.94
CA VAL A 149 -5.28 4.81 -22.73
C VAL A 149 -5.79 3.52 -22.09
N ALA A 150 -5.64 3.37 -20.78
CA ALA A 150 -6.11 2.21 -20.03
C ALA A 150 -7.63 2.07 -20.11
N PHE A 151 -8.39 3.17 -20.02
CA PHE A 151 -9.84 3.14 -20.18
C PHE A 151 -10.26 2.57 -21.53
N PHE A 152 -9.72 3.09 -22.63
CA PHE A 152 -10.07 2.62 -23.97
C PHE A 152 -9.57 1.19 -24.24
N LEU A 153 -8.41 0.81 -23.71
CA LEU A 153 -7.90 -0.56 -23.84
C LEU A 153 -8.74 -1.57 -23.06
N LEU A 154 -9.17 -1.25 -21.84
CA LEU A 154 -9.91 -2.20 -21.00
C LEU A 154 -11.39 -2.29 -21.37
N VAL A 155 -12.03 -1.17 -21.71
CA VAL A 155 -13.46 -1.14 -22.08
C VAL A 155 -13.68 -1.53 -23.54
N GLY A 156 -12.77 -1.14 -24.45
CA GLY A 156 -12.95 -1.32 -25.89
C GLY A 156 -13.92 -0.30 -26.50
N GLY A 157 -14.50 -0.64 -27.67
CA GLY A 157 -15.45 0.19 -28.40
C GLY A 157 -14.82 1.22 -29.36
N VAL A 158 -13.48 1.32 -29.38
CA VAL A 158 -12.72 2.20 -30.28
C VAL A 158 -11.68 1.35 -31.03
N PHE A 159 -11.32 1.75 -32.25
CA PHE A 159 -10.31 1.07 -33.08
C PHE A 159 -10.62 -0.40 -33.42
N GLY A 160 -11.91 -0.77 -33.46
CA GLY A 160 -12.33 -2.14 -33.79
C GLY A 160 -12.26 -3.12 -32.62
N LEU A 161 -11.95 -2.65 -31.41
CA LEU A 161 -11.98 -3.46 -30.20
C LEU A 161 -13.46 -3.72 -29.78
N PRO A 162 -13.91 -4.98 -29.60
CA PRO A 162 -15.19 -5.28 -28.99
C PRO A 162 -15.23 -4.75 -27.56
N VAL A 163 -16.44 -4.38 -27.15
CA VAL A 163 -16.71 -3.82 -25.84
C VAL A 163 -16.72 -4.94 -24.81
N VAL A 164 -15.91 -4.79 -23.76
CA VAL A 164 -15.92 -5.68 -22.59
C VAL A 164 -16.56 -4.95 -21.44
N GLU A 165 -17.73 -5.43 -21.02
CA GLU A 165 -18.45 -4.84 -19.90
C GLU A 165 -17.64 -4.91 -18.60
N THR A 166 -17.70 -3.84 -17.82
CA THR A 166 -17.12 -3.73 -16.46
C THR A 166 -17.63 -4.82 -15.51
N SER A 167 -18.79 -5.40 -15.79
CA SER A 167 -19.39 -6.54 -15.06
C SER A 167 -18.53 -7.82 -15.16
N GLN A 168 -17.73 -7.95 -16.21
CA GLN A 168 -16.85 -9.09 -16.47
C GLN A 168 -15.45 -8.90 -15.86
N TRP A 169 -15.13 -7.70 -15.37
CA TRP A 169 -13.83 -7.41 -14.80
C TRP A 169 -13.74 -8.02 -13.39
N GLY A 170 -12.55 -8.46 -13.00
CA GLY A 170 -12.34 -8.94 -11.64
C GLY A 170 -10.88 -9.23 -11.32
N GLY A 171 -10.66 -9.82 -10.14
CA GLY A 171 -9.34 -10.24 -9.69
C GLY A 171 -8.42 -9.05 -9.42
N LEU A 172 -7.13 -9.27 -9.64
CA LEU A 172 -6.10 -8.25 -9.47
C LEU A 172 -6.33 -7.03 -10.36
N LEU A 173 -6.95 -7.20 -11.54
CA LEU A 173 -7.29 -6.08 -12.43
C LEU A 173 -8.17 -5.05 -11.72
N VAL A 174 -9.28 -5.51 -11.12
CA VAL A 174 -10.20 -4.61 -10.42
C VAL A 174 -9.54 -3.99 -9.18
N THR A 175 -8.78 -4.79 -8.42
CA THR A 175 -7.98 -4.29 -7.28
C THR A 175 -7.07 -3.13 -7.71
N LEU A 176 -6.31 -3.30 -8.79
CA LEU A 176 -5.38 -2.28 -9.29
C LEU A 176 -6.09 -1.08 -9.89
N VAL A 177 -7.16 -1.26 -10.65
CA VAL A 177 -7.95 -0.15 -11.23
C VAL A 177 -8.50 0.74 -10.13
N ILE A 178 -9.11 0.16 -9.09
CA ILE A 178 -9.65 0.94 -7.96
C ILE A 178 -8.53 1.62 -7.20
N ALA A 179 -7.46 0.90 -6.86
CA ALA A 179 -6.36 1.45 -6.10
C ALA A 179 -5.65 2.60 -6.84
N VAL A 180 -5.23 2.39 -8.09
CA VAL A 180 -4.50 3.39 -8.88
C VAL A 180 -5.36 4.63 -9.10
N THR A 181 -6.64 4.46 -9.45
CA THR A 181 -7.55 5.59 -9.66
C THR A 181 -7.77 6.36 -8.37
N GLY A 182 -8.09 5.67 -7.27
CA GLY A 182 -8.32 6.30 -5.98
C GLY A 182 -7.07 7.01 -5.44
N ILE A 183 -5.88 6.41 -5.56
CA ILE A 183 -4.59 7.00 -5.17
C ILE A 183 -4.33 8.28 -5.99
N THR A 184 -4.51 8.18 -7.31
CA THR A 184 -4.19 9.27 -8.25
C THR A 184 -5.16 10.44 -8.10
N ALA A 185 -6.45 10.16 -7.94
CA ALA A 185 -7.48 11.20 -7.84
C ALA A 185 -7.58 11.80 -6.43
N SER A 186 -7.36 11.01 -5.38
CA SER A 186 -7.46 11.51 -3.99
C SER A 186 -6.37 12.51 -3.62
N LEU A 187 -5.15 12.40 -4.18
CA LEU A 187 -4.06 13.32 -3.89
C LEU A 187 -4.35 14.78 -4.28
N PRO A 188 -4.67 15.12 -5.55
CA PRO A 188 -4.98 16.49 -5.91
C PRO A 188 -6.24 17.01 -5.21
N ILE A 189 -7.30 16.20 -5.08
CA ILE A 189 -8.53 16.60 -4.39
C ILE A 189 -8.25 16.86 -2.91
N GLY A 190 -7.48 16.00 -2.25
CA GLY A 190 -7.07 16.15 -0.86
C GLY A 190 -6.22 17.41 -0.63
N ILE A 191 -5.28 17.72 -1.53
CA ILE A 191 -4.51 18.97 -1.48
C ILE A 191 -5.44 20.18 -1.57
N LEU A 192 -6.38 20.18 -2.53
CA LEU A 192 -7.33 21.29 -2.68
C LEU A 192 -8.22 21.46 -1.44
N LEU A 193 -8.73 20.37 -0.87
CA LEU A 193 -9.54 20.38 0.36
C LEU A 193 -8.73 20.88 1.58
N ALA A 194 -7.47 20.45 1.70
CA ALA A 194 -6.59 20.90 2.77
C ALA A 194 -6.32 22.40 2.71
N LEU A 195 -6.09 22.93 1.49
CA LEU A 195 -5.93 24.36 1.24
C LEU A 195 -7.25 25.12 1.47
N GLY A 196 -8.37 24.58 1.00
CA GLY A 196 -9.70 25.14 1.20
C GLY A 196 -10.06 25.29 2.67
N ARG A 197 -9.77 24.28 3.50
CA ARG A 197 -9.96 24.32 4.97
C ARG A 197 -9.12 25.40 5.67
N ARG A 198 -8.01 25.83 5.05
CA ARG A 198 -7.11 26.90 5.54
C ARG A 198 -7.39 28.26 4.93
N SER A 199 -8.38 28.38 4.05
CA SER A 199 -8.74 29.65 3.40
C SER A 199 -9.38 30.63 4.38
N ASP A 200 -9.15 31.93 4.13
CA ASP A 200 -9.83 33.03 4.84
C ASP A 200 -11.28 33.20 4.37
N MET A 201 -11.66 32.63 3.21
CA MET A 201 -13.02 32.68 2.70
C MET A 201 -13.92 31.73 3.53
N PRO A 202 -14.91 32.25 4.28
CA PRO A 202 -15.67 31.45 5.24
C PRO A 202 -16.46 30.32 4.57
N ILE A 203 -16.99 30.55 3.37
CA ILE A 203 -17.77 29.55 2.62
C ILE A 203 -16.87 28.38 2.18
N VAL A 204 -15.72 28.68 1.56
CA VAL A 204 -14.78 27.64 1.07
C VAL A 204 -14.26 26.80 2.23
N ARG A 205 -13.92 27.48 3.34
CA ARG A 205 -13.49 26.83 4.57
C ARG A 205 -14.57 25.93 5.15
N LEU A 206 -15.81 26.41 5.26
CA LEU A 206 -16.93 25.66 5.81
C LEU A 206 -17.25 24.42 4.96
N LEU A 207 -17.35 24.58 3.62
CA LEU A 207 -17.61 23.47 2.71
C LEU A 207 -16.51 22.40 2.80
N SER A 208 -15.24 22.82 2.87
CA SER A 208 -14.11 21.89 3.02
C SER A 208 -14.17 21.15 4.36
N ILE A 209 -14.49 21.83 5.46
CA ILE A 209 -14.64 21.21 6.79
C ILE A 209 -15.77 20.19 6.77
N ILE A 210 -16.96 20.58 6.30
CA ILE A 210 -18.13 19.69 6.25
C ILE A 210 -17.81 18.44 5.43
N PHE A 211 -17.20 18.61 4.25
CA PHE A 211 -16.79 17.48 3.42
C PHE A 211 -15.83 16.55 4.16
N ILE A 212 -14.73 17.09 4.70
CA ILE A 212 -13.69 16.28 5.34
C ILE A 212 -14.25 15.53 6.56
N GLU A 213 -14.97 16.22 7.44
CA GLU A 213 -15.51 15.60 8.66
C GLU A 213 -16.60 14.57 8.35
N PHE A 214 -17.45 14.82 7.34
CA PHE A 214 -18.47 13.86 6.92
C PHE A 214 -17.84 12.56 6.42
N TRP A 215 -16.92 12.65 5.45
CA TRP A 215 -16.32 11.46 4.83
C TRP A 215 -15.43 10.67 5.78
N ARG A 216 -14.79 11.33 6.75
CA ARG A 216 -14.00 10.65 7.80
C ARG A 216 -14.88 10.08 8.92
N GLY A 217 -16.10 10.56 9.09
CA GLY A 217 -17.07 10.08 10.07
C GLY A 217 -17.86 8.86 9.61
N VAL A 218 -17.87 8.54 8.32
CA VAL A 218 -18.64 7.43 7.73
C VAL A 218 -17.73 6.27 7.33
N PRO A 219 -18.04 5.00 7.67
CA PRO A 219 -17.26 3.87 7.19
C PRO A 219 -17.31 3.71 5.65
N LEU A 220 -16.19 3.37 5.03
CA LEU A 220 -16.12 3.16 3.57
C LEU A 220 -17.09 2.07 3.08
N ILE A 221 -17.29 1.00 3.85
CA ILE A 221 -18.26 -0.05 3.50
C ILE A 221 -19.68 0.52 3.33
N THR A 222 -20.09 1.45 4.20
CA THR A 222 -21.39 2.12 4.14
C THR A 222 -21.49 3.01 2.91
N VAL A 223 -20.42 3.73 2.56
CA VAL A 223 -20.34 4.52 1.33
C VAL A 223 -20.55 3.64 0.10
N LEU A 224 -19.82 2.52 0.00
CA LEU A 224 -19.90 1.62 -1.15
C LEU A 224 -21.28 1.01 -1.28
N PHE A 225 -21.87 0.57 -0.15
CA PHE A 225 -23.23 0.05 -0.11
C PHE A 225 -24.26 1.10 -0.52
N MET A 226 -24.19 2.32 0.03
CA MET A 226 -25.10 3.42 -0.33
C MET A 226 -24.99 3.77 -1.82
N ALA A 227 -23.77 3.94 -2.34
CA ALA A 227 -23.54 4.29 -3.73
C ALA A 227 -24.03 3.19 -4.70
N SER A 228 -23.86 1.92 -4.34
CA SER A 228 -24.11 0.81 -5.27
C SER A 228 -25.51 0.22 -5.17
N VAL A 229 -26.11 0.22 -3.97
CA VAL A 229 -27.39 -0.44 -3.70
C VAL A 229 -28.51 0.58 -3.48
N MET A 230 -28.27 1.64 -2.70
CA MET A 230 -29.32 2.58 -2.31
C MET A 230 -29.53 3.70 -3.33
N LEU A 231 -28.46 4.29 -3.89
CA LEU A 231 -28.54 5.38 -4.87
C LEU A 231 -29.43 5.02 -6.09
N PRO A 232 -29.34 3.81 -6.69
CA PRO A 232 -30.23 3.43 -7.78
C PRO A 232 -31.72 3.48 -7.45
N LEU A 233 -32.12 3.32 -6.18
CA LEU A 233 -33.53 3.36 -5.77
C LEU A 233 -34.10 4.79 -5.80
N PHE A 234 -33.24 5.81 -5.81
CA PHE A 234 -33.63 7.21 -5.92
C PHE A 234 -33.52 7.76 -7.34
N LEU A 235 -33.02 6.95 -8.28
CA LEU A 235 -32.88 7.35 -9.68
C LEU A 235 -34.14 6.92 -10.48
N PRO A 236 -34.53 7.70 -11.50
CA PRO A 236 -35.63 7.30 -12.39
C PRO A 236 -35.39 5.95 -13.05
N GLU A 237 -36.46 5.22 -13.34
CA GLU A 237 -36.39 3.95 -14.07
C GLU A 237 -35.63 4.14 -15.40
N GLY A 238 -34.64 3.28 -15.65
CA GLY A 238 -33.77 3.33 -16.83
C GLY A 238 -32.46 4.10 -16.66
N VAL A 239 -32.29 4.90 -15.59
CA VAL A 239 -31.00 5.55 -15.29
C VAL A 239 -30.12 4.59 -14.49
N THR A 240 -29.31 3.81 -15.18
CA THR A 240 -28.33 2.92 -14.55
C THR A 240 -26.92 3.47 -14.69
N PHE A 241 -26.25 3.67 -13.56
CA PHE A 241 -24.82 3.97 -13.56
C PHE A 241 -24.02 2.69 -13.43
N ASP A 242 -22.89 2.64 -14.13
CA ASP A 242 -21.93 1.55 -14.00
C ASP A 242 -21.52 1.34 -12.53
N LYS A 243 -21.39 0.07 -12.12
CA LYS A 243 -21.03 -0.29 -10.73
C LYS A 243 -19.61 0.16 -10.39
N LEU A 244 -18.66 -0.09 -11.30
CA LEU A 244 -17.27 0.30 -11.10
C LEU A 244 -17.15 1.82 -10.99
N MET A 245 -17.82 2.59 -11.86
CA MET A 245 -17.80 4.05 -11.77
C MET A 245 -18.27 4.58 -10.41
N ARG A 246 -19.37 4.04 -9.86
CA ARG A 246 -19.88 4.43 -8.54
C ARG A 246 -18.89 4.11 -7.41
N VAL A 247 -18.26 2.95 -7.49
CA VAL A 247 -17.17 2.56 -6.58
C VAL A 247 -15.99 3.53 -6.70
N LEU A 248 -15.52 3.83 -7.90
CA LEU A 248 -14.38 4.73 -8.13
C LEU A 248 -14.65 6.13 -7.56
N ILE A 249 -15.86 6.67 -7.74
CA ILE A 249 -16.25 7.96 -7.16
C ILE A 249 -16.26 7.87 -5.64
N GLY A 250 -16.94 6.88 -5.06
CA GLY A 250 -17.04 6.73 -3.60
C GLY A 250 -15.67 6.59 -2.93
N VAL A 251 -14.81 5.74 -3.49
CA VAL A 251 -13.43 5.52 -3.02
C VAL A 251 -12.58 6.78 -3.15
N THR A 252 -12.71 7.52 -4.27
CA THR A 252 -11.98 8.78 -4.49
C THR A 252 -12.37 9.84 -3.47
N LEU A 253 -13.68 10.05 -3.25
CA LEU A 253 -14.17 11.05 -2.29
C LEU A 253 -13.75 10.69 -0.87
N PHE A 254 -13.95 9.43 -0.46
CA PHE A 254 -13.54 8.94 0.85
C PHE A 254 -12.03 9.13 1.06
N SER A 255 -11.20 8.63 0.15
CA SER A 255 -9.74 8.72 0.27
C SER A 255 -9.24 10.18 0.24
N SER A 256 -9.89 11.06 -0.53
CA SER A 256 -9.52 12.48 -0.59
C SER A 256 -9.67 13.20 0.75
N ALA A 257 -10.65 12.81 1.58
CA ALA A 257 -10.85 13.40 2.90
C ALA A 257 -9.72 13.01 3.89
N TYR A 258 -9.27 11.75 3.87
CA TYR A 258 -8.12 11.31 4.67
C TYR A 258 -6.83 11.96 4.16
N MET A 259 -6.67 12.05 2.83
CA MET A 259 -5.52 12.72 2.22
C MET A 259 -5.47 14.21 2.57
N ALA A 260 -6.61 14.89 2.62
CA ALA A 260 -6.68 16.29 3.04
C ALA A 260 -6.13 16.51 4.46
N GLU A 261 -6.42 15.59 5.38
CA GLU A 261 -5.93 15.69 6.76
C GLU A 261 -4.43 15.39 6.88
N VAL A 262 -3.92 14.44 6.10
CA VAL A 262 -2.48 14.19 5.99
C VAL A 262 -1.76 15.44 5.48
N VAL A 263 -2.23 16.04 4.38
CA VAL A 263 -1.65 17.26 3.81
C VAL A 263 -1.78 18.44 4.79
N ARG A 264 -2.92 18.58 5.48
CA ARG A 264 -3.13 19.60 6.52
C ARG A 264 -2.11 19.47 7.65
N GLY A 265 -1.84 18.26 8.13
CA GLY A 265 -0.81 17.99 9.14
C GLY A 265 0.58 18.45 8.66
N GLY A 266 0.90 18.20 7.38
CA GLY A 266 2.14 18.67 6.76
C GLY A 266 2.25 20.19 6.67
N LEU A 267 1.17 20.87 6.29
CA LEU A 267 1.11 22.32 6.22
C LEU A 267 1.27 22.99 7.59
N GLN A 268 0.82 22.33 8.66
CA GLN A 268 0.97 22.80 10.05
C GLN A 268 2.38 22.61 10.60
N ALA A 269 3.12 21.62 10.09
CA ALA A 269 4.51 21.38 10.50
C ALA A 269 5.50 22.41 9.94
N ILE A 270 5.09 23.23 8.96
CA ILE A 270 5.95 24.26 8.38
C ILE A 270 6.09 25.46 9.33
N PRO A 271 7.33 25.86 9.71
CA PRO A 271 7.56 27.02 10.57
C PRO A 271 6.99 28.32 9.99
N LYS A 272 6.46 29.19 10.85
CA LYS A 272 5.88 30.48 10.44
C LYS A 272 6.85 31.35 9.64
N GLY A 273 8.15 31.30 9.96
CA GLY A 273 9.19 32.06 9.23
C GLY A 273 9.29 31.74 7.74
N GLN A 274 8.90 30.55 7.28
CA GLN A 274 8.83 30.24 5.84
C GLN A 274 7.71 31.02 5.14
N TYR A 275 6.57 31.21 5.82
CA TYR A 275 5.47 32.02 5.31
C TYR A 275 5.84 33.50 5.32
N GLU A 276 6.38 34.01 6.43
CA GLU A 276 6.79 35.40 6.59
C GLU A 276 7.90 35.79 5.60
N GLY A 277 8.90 34.91 5.40
CA GLY A 277 9.98 35.13 4.43
C GLY A 277 9.48 35.18 2.99
N ALA A 278 8.54 34.30 2.61
CA ALA A 278 7.92 34.33 1.29
C ALA A 278 7.07 35.61 1.07
N GLN A 279 6.37 36.07 2.09
CA GLN A 279 5.60 37.31 2.06
C GLN A 279 6.51 38.54 1.98
N ALA A 280 7.64 38.56 2.68
CA ALA A 280 8.64 39.63 2.60
C ALA A 280 9.25 39.76 1.19
N LEU A 281 9.30 38.67 0.42
CA LEU A 281 9.67 38.66 -1.00
C LEU A 281 8.54 39.11 -1.94
N GLY A 282 7.38 39.51 -1.42
CA GLY A 282 6.23 39.96 -2.21
C GLY A 282 5.51 38.84 -2.97
N LEU A 283 5.71 37.57 -2.62
CA LEU A 283 5.08 36.45 -3.30
C LEU A 283 3.58 36.38 -2.97
N ARG A 284 2.74 36.28 -4.01
CA ARG A 284 1.29 36.04 -3.84
C ARG A 284 1.05 34.65 -3.25
N PHE A 285 -0.10 34.45 -2.61
CA PHE A 285 -0.46 33.17 -1.97
C PHE A 285 -0.19 31.94 -2.84
N TRP A 286 -0.64 31.94 -4.09
CA TRP A 286 -0.43 30.81 -5.02
C TRP A 286 1.04 30.59 -5.40
N GLN A 287 1.83 31.66 -5.48
CA GLN A 287 3.27 31.57 -5.74
C GLN A 287 3.99 31.00 -4.52
N MET A 288 3.72 31.55 -3.33
CA MET A 288 4.24 31.08 -2.05
C MET A 288 3.89 29.59 -1.82
N MET A 289 2.62 29.22 -2.04
CA MET A 289 2.16 27.85 -1.85
C MET A 289 2.82 26.88 -2.82
N ARG A 290 2.82 27.19 -4.13
CA ARG A 290 3.36 26.28 -5.16
C ARG A 290 4.88 26.14 -5.09
N LEU A 291 5.61 27.22 -4.81
CA LEU A 291 7.07 27.25 -4.93
C LEU A 291 7.79 26.92 -3.63
N ILE A 292 7.20 27.23 -2.46
CA ILE A 292 7.89 27.17 -1.17
C ILE A 292 7.18 26.22 -0.21
N ILE A 293 5.93 26.52 0.16
CA ILE A 293 5.27 25.88 1.29
C ILE A 293 4.81 24.45 0.97
N LEU A 294 4.06 24.26 -0.13
CA LEU A 294 3.48 22.96 -0.46
C LEU A 294 4.54 21.88 -0.76
N PRO A 295 5.62 22.16 -1.52
CA PRO A 295 6.68 21.16 -1.73
C PRO A 295 7.34 20.71 -0.43
N GLN A 296 7.55 21.61 0.53
CA GLN A 296 8.09 21.28 1.84
C GLN A 296 7.09 20.47 2.67
N ALA A 297 5.82 20.88 2.70
CA ALA A 297 4.77 20.20 3.44
C ALA A 297 4.57 18.77 2.94
N LEU A 298 4.43 18.58 1.62
CA LEU A 298 4.26 17.26 1.01
C LEU A 298 5.45 16.34 1.28
N LYS A 299 6.67 16.89 1.31
CA LYS A 299 7.88 16.14 1.66
C LYS A 299 7.88 15.65 3.12
N LEU A 300 7.37 16.44 4.05
CA LEU A 300 7.25 16.05 5.46
C LEU A 300 6.23 14.92 5.67
N VAL A 301 5.18 14.86 4.85
CA VAL A 301 4.09 13.89 5.01
C VAL A 301 4.13 12.73 4.02
N ILE A 302 5.24 12.50 3.32
CA ILE A 302 5.42 11.32 2.46
C ILE A 302 5.03 10.01 3.18
N PRO A 303 5.47 9.76 4.45
CA PRO A 303 5.06 8.55 5.16
C PRO A 303 3.54 8.46 5.39
N GLY A 304 2.90 9.60 5.68
CA GLY A 304 1.44 9.67 5.84
C GLY A 304 0.69 9.42 4.54
N ILE A 305 1.15 10.03 3.43
CA ILE A 305 0.58 9.86 2.09
C ILE A 305 0.63 8.39 1.68
N VAL A 306 1.80 7.75 1.80
CA VAL A 306 1.96 6.33 1.44
C VAL A 306 1.18 5.43 2.40
N GLY A 307 1.08 5.79 3.68
CA GLY A 307 0.21 5.09 4.63
C GLY A 307 -1.26 5.08 4.18
N THR A 308 -1.79 6.22 3.72
CA THR A 308 -3.14 6.31 3.15
C THR A 308 -3.27 5.51 1.86
N PHE A 309 -2.26 5.49 0.99
CA PHE A 309 -2.28 4.66 -0.23
C PHE A 309 -2.29 3.16 0.06
N ILE A 310 -1.51 2.70 1.04
CA ILE A 310 -1.51 1.31 1.49
C ILE A 310 -2.89 0.95 2.09
N GLY A 311 -3.46 1.84 2.90
CA GLY A 311 -4.82 1.66 3.45
C GLY A 311 -5.84 1.50 2.32
N LEU A 312 -5.84 2.43 1.36
CA LEU A 312 -6.73 2.41 0.21
C LEU A 312 -6.59 1.12 -0.63
N PHE A 313 -5.36 0.66 -0.86
CA PHE A 313 -5.11 -0.59 -1.59
C PHE A 313 -5.74 -1.79 -0.88
N LYS A 314 -5.64 -1.86 0.45
CA LYS A 314 -6.30 -2.92 1.23
C LYS A 314 -7.82 -2.79 1.24
N ASP A 315 -8.32 -1.56 1.34
CA ASP A 315 -9.74 -1.25 1.37
C ASP A 315 -10.46 -1.56 0.05
N THR A 316 -9.72 -1.76 -1.05
CA THR A 316 -10.32 -2.24 -2.32
C THR A 316 -11.07 -3.55 -2.17
N THR A 317 -10.69 -4.39 -1.21
CA THR A 317 -11.38 -5.67 -0.91
C THR A 317 -12.82 -5.48 -0.42
N LEU A 318 -13.18 -4.30 0.07
CA LEU A 318 -14.55 -4.00 0.52
C LEU A 318 -15.57 -3.99 -0.63
N VAL A 319 -15.13 -3.91 -1.89
CA VAL A 319 -16.04 -3.92 -3.06
C VAL A 319 -16.77 -5.23 -3.25
N LEU A 320 -16.36 -6.30 -2.57
CA LEU A 320 -17.11 -7.56 -2.51
C LEU A 320 -18.55 -7.33 -2.02
N ILE A 321 -18.79 -6.35 -1.13
CA ILE A 321 -20.13 -6.03 -0.62
C ILE A 321 -21.10 -5.57 -1.71
N VAL A 322 -20.58 -5.04 -2.83
CA VAL A 322 -21.39 -4.57 -3.95
C VAL A 322 -21.43 -5.58 -5.11
N GLY A 323 -20.96 -6.81 -4.86
CA GLY A 323 -20.91 -7.90 -5.82
C GLY A 323 -19.83 -7.76 -6.89
N MET A 324 -18.78 -6.97 -6.61
CA MET A 324 -17.58 -6.89 -7.45
C MET A 324 -16.50 -7.80 -6.88
N PHE A 325 -15.97 -8.69 -7.71
CA PHE A 325 -14.97 -9.67 -7.30
C PHE A 325 -13.57 -9.13 -7.62
N ASP A 326 -12.97 -8.45 -6.65
CA ASP A 326 -11.55 -8.07 -6.65
C ASP A 326 -10.65 -9.31 -6.45
N LEU A 327 -9.34 -9.16 -6.20
CA LEU A 327 -8.46 -10.31 -5.95
C LEU A 327 -8.98 -11.22 -4.83
N LEU A 328 -9.34 -10.64 -3.68
CA LEU A 328 -9.83 -11.44 -2.56
C LEU A 328 -11.20 -12.04 -2.86
N GLY A 329 -12.10 -11.28 -3.50
CA GLY A 329 -13.39 -11.76 -3.95
C GLY A 329 -13.28 -12.94 -4.90
N GLN A 330 -12.39 -12.88 -5.90
CA GLN A 330 -12.19 -13.99 -6.85
C GLN A 330 -11.68 -15.25 -6.15
N VAL A 331 -10.73 -15.11 -5.21
CA VAL A 331 -10.24 -16.21 -4.38
C VAL A 331 -11.36 -16.83 -3.54
N GLN A 332 -12.25 -16.04 -2.96
CA GLN A 332 -13.39 -16.58 -2.22
C GLN A 332 -14.40 -17.26 -3.15
N SER A 333 -14.60 -16.73 -4.35
CA SER A 333 -15.54 -17.30 -5.33
C SER A 333 -15.11 -18.69 -5.83
N SER A 334 -13.80 -18.92 -5.98
CA SER A 334 -13.27 -20.21 -6.46
C SER A 334 -13.38 -21.33 -5.44
N PHE A 335 -13.68 -21.04 -4.16
CA PHE A 335 -13.98 -22.07 -3.16
C PHE A 335 -15.29 -22.81 -3.43
N THR A 336 -16.14 -22.28 -4.31
CA THR A 336 -17.41 -22.91 -4.68
C THR A 336 -17.27 -23.98 -5.76
N ASP A 337 -16.09 -24.09 -6.40
CA ASP A 337 -15.86 -25.07 -7.46
C ASP A 337 -15.58 -26.49 -6.90
N PRO A 338 -16.41 -27.49 -7.22
CA PRO A 338 -16.21 -28.86 -6.76
C PRO A 338 -14.97 -29.55 -7.32
N THR A 339 -14.40 -29.08 -8.45
CA THR A 339 -13.24 -29.73 -9.09
C THR A 339 -11.96 -29.64 -8.26
N TRP A 340 -11.83 -28.56 -7.48
CA TRP A 340 -10.69 -28.29 -6.60
C TRP A 340 -11.04 -28.31 -5.10
N ALA A 341 -12.27 -28.69 -4.76
CA ALA A 341 -12.78 -28.74 -3.40
C ALA A 341 -11.94 -29.66 -2.50
N SER A 342 -11.09 -29.05 -1.67
CA SER A 342 -10.19 -29.74 -0.75
C SER A 342 -10.10 -28.99 0.59
N PRO A 343 -9.81 -29.68 1.72
CA PRO A 343 -9.75 -29.02 3.04
C PRO A 343 -8.72 -27.88 3.13
N SER A 344 -7.64 -27.93 2.35
CA SER A 344 -6.60 -26.90 2.34
C SER A 344 -6.79 -25.79 1.30
N GLN A 345 -7.82 -25.88 0.44
CA GLN A 345 -8.08 -24.92 -0.64
C GLN A 345 -8.25 -23.49 -0.12
N SER A 346 -9.09 -23.30 0.90
CA SER A 346 -9.41 -21.97 1.44
C SER A 346 -8.19 -21.29 2.06
N HIS A 347 -7.45 -22.04 2.88
CA HIS A 347 -6.20 -21.57 3.48
C HIS A 347 -5.14 -21.25 2.42
N THR A 348 -5.03 -22.07 1.37
CA THR A 348 -4.10 -21.82 0.26
C THR A 348 -4.47 -20.55 -0.51
N GLY A 349 -5.76 -20.37 -0.81
CA GLY A 349 -6.26 -19.16 -1.49
C GLY A 349 -5.99 -17.89 -0.67
N TYR A 350 -6.29 -17.91 0.63
CA TYR A 350 -6.00 -16.77 1.50
C TYR A 350 -4.51 -16.50 1.65
N LEU A 351 -3.68 -17.54 1.73
CA LEU A 351 -2.22 -17.39 1.76
C LEU A 351 -1.72 -16.74 0.47
N PHE A 352 -2.21 -17.16 -0.68
CA PHE A 352 -1.87 -16.57 -1.97
C PHE A 352 -2.28 -15.08 -2.04
N ALA A 353 -3.54 -14.77 -1.72
CA ALA A 353 -4.02 -13.38 -1.69
C ALA A 353 -3.18 -12.53 -0.72
N ALA A 354 -2.93 -13.02 0.50
CA ALA A 354 -2.12 -12.35 1.50
C ALA A 354 -0.69 -12.08 1.00
N ALA A 355 -0.07 -13.04 0.30
CA ALA A 355 1.25 -12.86 -0.29
C ALA A 355 1.25 -11.74 -1.33
N ILE A 356 0.27 -11.69 -2.23
CA ILE A 356 0.13 -10.61 -3.22
C ILE A 356 -0.06 -9.26 -2.52
N PHE A 357 -1.03 -9.14 -1.60
CA PHE A 357 -1.24 -7.90 -0.85
C PHE A 357 0.01 -7.47 -0.08
N TRP A 358 0.74 -8.43 0.52
CA TRP A 358 1.98 -8.17 1.23
C TRP A 358 3.06 -7.64 0.29
N VAL A 359 3.28 -8.23 -0.89
CA VAL A 359 4.27 -7.76 -1.87
C VAL A 359 4.03 -6.31 -2.26
N PHE A 360 2.78 -5.95 -2.60
CA PHE A 360 2.42 -4.57 -2.96
C PHE A 360 2.57 -3.60 -1.78
N CYS A 361 2.01 -3.94 -0.60
CA CYS A 361 2.06 -3.08 0.57
C CYS A 361 3.49 -2.90 1.10
N PHE A 362 4.26 -3.98 1.14
CA PHE A 362 5.67 -3.95 1.53
C PHE A 362 6.49 -3.15 0.53
N GLY A 363 6.28 -3.33 -0.77
CA GLY A 363 6.94 -2.54 -1.82
C GLY A 363 6.71 -1.04 -1.65
N MET A 364 5.45 -0.62 -1.48
CA MET A 364 5.09 0.78 -1.20
C MET A 364 5.73 1.30 0.08
N SER A 365 5.68 0.51 1.17
CA SER A 365 6.27 0.88 2.47
C SER A 365 7.79 1.06 2.39
N ARG A 366 8.50 0.11 1.78
CA ARG A 366 9.96 0.19 1.59
C ARG A 366 10.37 1.37 0.73
N TYR A 367 9.60 1.66 -0.32
CA TYR A 367 9.83 2.83 -1.16
C TYR A 367 9.62 4.14 -0.39
N SER A 368 8.59 4.23 0.46
CA SER A 368 8.38 5.38 1.35
C SER A 368 9.58 5.64 2.25
N LEU A 369 10.09 4.60 2.93
CA LEU A 369 11.26 4.72 3.80
C LEU A 369 12.53 5.14 3.03
N PHE A 370 12.70 4.65 1.81
CA PHE A 370 13.78 5.07 0.93
C PHE A 370 13.67 6.55 0.55
N MET A 371 12.48 7.00 0.16
CA MET A 371 12.21 8.41 -0.17
C MET A 371 12.40 9.34 1.02
N GLU A 372 11.91 8.96 2.19
CA GLU A 372 12.08 9.71 3.43
C GLU A 372 13.56 9.93 3.74
N LYS A 373 14.37 8.86 3.75
CA LYS A 373 15.82 8.95 3.99
C LYS A 373 16.53 9.81 2.96
N LYS A 374 16.16 9.68 1.68
CA LYS A 374 16.77 10.46 0.60
C LYS A 374 16.43 11.94 0.67
N LEU A 375 15.18 12.25 1.03
CA LEU A 375 14.71 13.62 1.11
C LEU A 375 15.04 14.27 2.45
N HIS A 376 15.44 13.52 3.47
CA HIS A 376 15.85 14.08 4.76
C HIS A 376 17.05 15.03 4.60
N THR A 377 16.76 16.32 4.54
CA THR A 377 17.74 17.43 4.45
C THR A 377 17.95 18.11 5.80
N GLY A 378 17.33 17.58 6.87
CA GLY A 378 17.56 18.04 8.24
C GLY A 378 18.93 17.58 8.73
N HIS A 379 19.70 18.51 9.31
CA HIS A 379 20.95 18.20 9.99
C HIS A 379 20.68 17.11 11.05
N LYS A 380 21.44 16.01 10.99
CA LYS A 380 21.57 15.12 12.16
C LYS A 380 22.13 15.99 13.28
N ARG A 381 21.29 16.40 14.23
CA ARG A 381 21.74 16.93 15.50
C ARG A 381 22.10 15.78 16.41
#